data_AF-A0A945P7Z2-F1
#
_entry.id   AF-A0A945P7Z2-F1
#
_cell.length_a   1.000
_cell.length_b   1.000
_cell.length_c   1.000
_cell.angle_alpha   90.00
_cell.angle_beta   90.00
_cell.angle_gamma   90.00
#
_symmetry.space_group_name_H-M   'P 1'
#
loop_
_entity.id
_entity.type
_entity.pdbx_description
1 polymer ?
#
loop_
_entity_poly.entity_id
_entity_poly.type
_entity_poly.pdbx_seq_one_letter_code
_entity_poly.pdbx_strand_id
1 'polypeptide(L)'
;MKQHHLSKILAIGTMVFLSGCMDAGDRGLGPSCQSGVVAAERALGNAKANNLGRAIDWAKAAGLIAAARTQQQFSEYQNCALKAAKAREIIGRHK
;
A
#
# COMPACT_ATOMS: atom_id res chain seq x y z
N MET A 1 51.41 -7.79 -10.27
CA MET A 1 50.69 -6.80 -9.41
C MET A 1 49.41 -6.20 -10.05
N LYS A 2 48.94 -6.64 -11.23
CA LYS A 2 47.79 -6.04 -11.94
C LYS A 2 46.42 -6.64 -11.56
N GLN A 3 46.41 -7.87 -11.04
CA GLN A 3 45.19 -8.63 -10.68
C GLN A 3 44.47 -8.09 -9.42
N HIS A 4 45.22 -7.59 -8.43
CA HIS A 4 44.63 -7.11 -7.17
C HIS A 4 43.87 -5.78 -7.32
N HIS A 5 44.22 -4.94 -8.31
CA HIS A 5 43.51 -3.69 -8.57
C HIS A 5 42.19 -3.93 -9.30
N LEU A 6 42.15 -4.91 -10.22
CA LEU A 6 40.95 -5.26 -10.98
C LEU A 6 39.85 -5.85 -10.07
N SER A 7 40.22 -6.70 -9.11
CA SER A 7 39.29 -7.29 -8.14
C SER A 7 38.75 -6.27 -7.13
N LYS A 8 39.55 -5.29 -6.70
CA LYS A 8 39.11 -4.20 -5.82
C LYS A 8 38.15 -3.24 -6.52
N ILE A 9 38.38 -2.95 -7.81
CA ILE A 9 37.48 -2.09 -8.61
C ILE A 9 36.14 -2.81 -8.86
N LEU A 10 36.17 -4.13 -9.09
CA LEU A 10 34.95 -4.93 -9.24
C LEU A 10 34.12 -4.97 -7.94
N ALA A 11 34.76 -5.05 -6.78
CA ALA A 11 34.08 -5.06 -5.48
C ALA A 11 33.40 -3.73 -5.14
N ILE A 12 33.96 -2.59 -5.57
CA ILE A 12 33.38 -1.25 -5.32
C ILE A 12 32.23 -0.94 -6.29
N GLY A 13 32.27 -1.47 -7.52
CA GLY A 13 31.21 -1.26 -8.52
C GLY A 13 29.86 -1.89 -8.16
N THR A 14 29.84 -3.01 -7.42
CA THR A 14 28.61 -3.74 -7.09
C THR A 14 27.76 -3.05 -6.02
N MET A 15 28.35 -2.17 -5.19
CA MET A 15 27.65 -1.56 -4.05
C MET A 15 26.72 -0.41 -4.45
N VAL A 16 26.85 0.12 -5.67
CA VAL A 16 26.03 1.26 -6.16
C VAL A 16 24.67 0.83 -6.72
N PHE A 17 24.42 -0.48 -6.87
CA PHE A 17 23.15 -0.98 -7.43
C PHE A 17 21.99 -1.13 -6.43
N LEU A 18 22.21 -0.87 -5.13
CA LEU A 18 21.18 -1.06 -4.09
C LEU A 18 20.39 0.21 -3.70
N SER A 19 20.68 1.38 -4.25
CA SER A 19 19.99 2.63 -3.88
C SER A 19 18.77 3.00 -4.75
N GLY A 20 18.27 2.08 -5.59
CA GLY A 20 17.33 2.40 -6.67
C GLY A 20 15.83 2.31 -6.41
N CYS A 21 15.36 1.93 -5.21
CA CYS A 21 13.92 1.80 -4.93
C CYS A 21 13.45 2.81 -3.87
N MET A 22 13.76 4.09 -4.03
CA MET A 22 13.04 5.14 -3.29
C MET A 22 11.72 5.40 -4.02
N ASP A 23 10.64 4.94 -3.39
CA ASP A 23 9.26 5.02 -3.83
C ASP A 23 8.86 6.48 -4.14
N ALA A 24 7.94 6.64 -5.08
CA ALA A 24 7.53 7.93 -5.62
C ALA A 24 6.70 8.69 -4.57
N GLY A 25 7.42 9.44 -3.74
CA GLY A 25 6.92 10.25 -2.64
C GLY A 25 5.68 11.09 -3.02
N ASP A 26 4.76 11.09 -2.06
CA ASP A 26 3.57 11.91 -1.91
C ASP A 26 3.29 12.94 -3.03
N ARG A 27 2.37 12.60 -3.94
CA ARG A 27 1.82 13.57 -4.93
C ARG A 27 0.76 14.51 -4.32
N GLY A 28 0.85 14.82 -3.03
CA GLY A 28 -0.22 15.50 -2.28
C GLY A 28 -1.46 14.62 -2.09
N LEU A 29 -1.28 13.29 -2.06
CA LEU A 29 -2.37 12.32 -1.96
C LEU A 29 -2.75 11.99 -0.51
N GLY A 30 -2.03 12.53 0.48
CA GLY A 30 -2.34 12.36 1.90
C GLY A 30 -3.82 12.56 2.26
N PRO A 31 -4.46 13.69 1.89
CA PRO A 31 -5.88 13.92 2.16
C PRO A 31 -6.80 12.91 1.47
N SER A 32 -6.48 12.51 0.24
CA SER A 32 -7.24 11.50 -0.52
C SER A 32 -7.14 10.11 0.10
N CYS A 33 -5.94 9.72 0.55
CA CYS A 33 -5.73 8.49 1.32
C CYS A 33 -6.53 8.52 2.62
N GLN A 34 -6.41 9.60 3.41
CA GLN A 34 -7.10 9.72 4.69
C GLN A 34 -8.62 9.64 4.55
N SER A 35 -9.19 10.45 3.65
CA SER A 35 -10.63 10.44 3.39
C SER A 35 -11.09 9.09 2.82
N GLY A 36 -10.31 8.49 1.93
CA GLY A 36 -10.58 7.18 1.35
C GLY A 36 -10.65 6.07 2.40
N VAL A 37 -9.67 6.01 3.31
CA VAL A 37 -9.60 5.00 4.37
C VAL A 37 -10.75 5.16 5.37
N VAL A 38 -11.03 6.39 5.82
CA VAL A 38 -12.15 6.66 6.73
C VAL A 38 -13.49 6.25 6.10
N ALA A 39 -13.69 6.57 4.81
CA ALA A 39 -14.88 6.16 4.09
C ALA A 39 -14.99 4.63 3.95
N ALA A 40 -13.87 3.94 3.71
CA ALA A 40 -13.81 2.50 3.61
C ALA A 40 -14.13 1.81 4.95
N GLU A 41 -13.61 2.31 6.07
CA GLU A 41 -13.92 1.80 7.41
C GLU A 41 -15.40 1.94 7.76
N ARG A 42 -15.99 3.11 7.48
CA ARG A 42 -17.43 3.33 7.68
C ARG A 42 -18.25 2.37 6.80
N ALA A 43 -17.87 2.20 5.54
CA ALA A 43 -18.55 1.26 4.65
C ALA A 43 -18.43 -0.19 5.14
N LEU A 44 -17.26 -0.60 5.65
CA LEU A 44 -17.03 -1.94 6.18
C LEU A 44 -17.88 -2.21 7.43
N GLY A 45 -17.99 -1.21 8.32
CA GLY A 45 -18.82 -1.27 9.51
C GLY A 45 -20.30 -1.43 9.16
N ASN A 46 -20.80 -0.61 8.24
CA ASN A 46 -22.18 -0.73 7.73
C ASN A 46 -22.42 -2.11 7.13
N ALA A 47 -21.48 -2.59 6.33
CA ALA A 47 -21.65 -3.84 5.61
C ALA A 47 -21.55 -5.07 6.55
N LYS A 48 -20.81 -4.97 7.68
CA LYS A 48 -20.88 -5.94 8.78
C LYS A 48 -22.28 -5.99 9.40
N ALA A 49 -22.89 -4.83 9.65
CA ALA A 49 -24.23 -4.74 10.24
C ALA A 49 -25.34 -5.29 9.31
N ASN A 50 -25.13 -5.23 7.99
CA ASN A 50 -26.09 -5.68 6.98
C ASN A 50 -25.82 -7.12 6.47
N ASN A 51 -25.02 -7.93 7.19
CA ASN A 51 -24.65 -9.30 6.78
C ASN A 51 -24.08 -9.37 5.35
N LEU A 52 -23.00 -8.62 5.08
CA LEU A 52 -22.23 -8.66 3.82
C LEU A 52 -22.18 -10.08 3.25
N GLY A 53 -22.70 -10.25 2.03
CA GLY A 53 -23.12 -11.54 1.46
C GLY A 53 -22.05 -12.66 1.39
N ARG A 54 -20.78 -12.38 1.73
CA ARG A 54 -19.72 -13.37 1.94
C ARG A 54 -18.70 -12.89 2.97
N ALA A 55 -18.50 -13.67 4.04
CA ALA A 55 -17.49 -13.38 5.10
C ALA A 55 -16.07 -13.18 4.54
N ILE A 56 -15.72 -13.92 3.47
CA ILE A 56 -14.43 -13.80 2.78
C ILE A 56 -14.24 -12.39 2.19
N ASP A 57 -15.28 -11.81 1.61
CA ASP A 57 -15.17 -10.48 0.99
C ASP A 57 -15.11 -9.39 2.05
N TRP A 58 -15.81 -9.56 3.18
CA TRP A 58 -15.61 -8.72 4.35
C TRP A 58 -14.16 -8.77 4.83
N ALA A 59 -13.59 -9.97 5.00
CA ALA A 59 -12.19 -10.13 5.43
C ALA A 59 -11.18 -9.54 4.45
N LYS A 60 -11.39 -9.70 3.13
CA LYS A 60 -10.56 -9.06 2.10
C LYS A 60 -10.60 -7.55 2.19
N ALA A 61 -11.80 -6.97 2.33
CA ALA A 61 -11.96 -5.53 2.46
C ALA A 61 -11.29 -5.01 3.75
N ALA A 62 -11.45 -5.71 4.87
CA ALA A 62 -10.78 -5.38 6.13
C ALA A 62 -9.25 -5.42 6.00
N GLY A 63 -8.69 -6.45 5.35
CA GLY A 63 -7.26 -6.56 5.10
C GLY A 63 -6.70 -5.44 4.22
N LEU A 64 -7.44 -5.05 3.17
CA LEU A 64 -7.06 -3.92 2.32
C LEU A 64 -7.07 -2.59 3.09
N ILE A 65 -8.05 -2.37 3.97
CA ILE A 65 -8.12 -1.18 4.83
C ILE A 65 -6.92 -1.15 5.79
N ALA A 66 -6.60 -2.28 6.43
CA ALA A 66 -5.43 -2.37 7.32
C ALA A 66 -4.12 -2.05 6.57
N ALA A 67 -3.93 -2.64 5.38
CA ALA A 67 -2.76 -2.34 4.55
C ALA A 67 -2.70 -0.86 4.12
N ALA A 68 -3.85 -0.25 3.80
CA ALA A 68 -3.92 1.17 3.47
C ALA A 68 -3.54 2.06 4.67
N ARG A 69 -3.96 1.71 5.88
CA ARG A 69 -3.56 2.39 7.13
C ARG A 69 -2.06 2.30 7.37
N THR A 70 -1.47 1.12 7.18
CA THR A 70 -0.01 0.95 7.28
C THR A 70 0.69 1.86 6.27
N GLN A 71 0.24 1.87 5.01
CA GLN A 71 0.82 2.73 3.97
C GLN A 71 0.64 4.22 4.28
N GLN A 72 -0.49 4.63 4.86
CA GLN A 72 -0.69 5.99 5.35
C GLN A 72 0.37 6.39 6.39
N GLN A 73 0.74 5.48 7.31
CA GLN A 73 1.75 5.75 8.34
C GLN A 73 3.17 5.90 7.76
N PHE A 74 3.46 5.24 6.65
CA PHE A 74 4.74 5.35 5.94
C PHE A 74 4.75 6.42 4.84
N SER A 75 3.71 7.27 4.76
CA SER A 75 3.54 8.29 3.71
C SER A 75 3.48 7.73 2.27
N GLU A 76 3.09 6.45 2.14
CA GLU A 76 2.88 5.72 0.89
C GLU A 76 1.47 5.99 0.33
N TYR A 77 1.14 7.26 0.09
CA TYR A 77 -0.24 7.70 -0.10
C TYR A 77 -0.88 7.24 -1.42
N GLN A 78 -0.08 7.06 -2.48
CA GLN A 78 -0.52 6.47 -3.76
C GLN A 78 -1.17 5.11 -3.52
N ASN A 79 -0.40 4.21 -2.92
CA ASN A 79 -0.81 2.84 -2.67
C ASN A 79 -1.95 2.77 -1.63
N CYS A 80 -1.89 3.62 -0.60
CA CYS A 80 -2.98 3.77 0.36
C CYS A 80 -4.31 4.09 -0.35
N ALA A 81 -4.34 5.11 -1.20
CA ALA A 81 -5.57 5.54 -1.89
C ALA A 81 -6.13 4.42 -2.78
N LEU A 82 -5.28 3.70 -3.51
CA LEU A 82 -5.67 2.56 -4.34
C LEU A 82 -6.28 1.42 -3.51
N LYS A 83 -5.66 1.06 -2.38
CA LYS A 83 -6.18 -0.01 -1.50
C LYS A 83 -7.49 0.39 -0.83
N ALA A 84 -7.63 1.63 -0.39
CA ALA A 84 -8.86 2.16 0.17
C ALA A 84 -10.01 2.14 -0.86
N ALA A 85 -9.74 2.54 -2.10
CA ALA A 85 -10.70 2.46 -3.20
C ALA A 85 -11.12 1.01 -3.49
N LYS A 86 -10.15 0.07 -3.51
CA LYS A 86 -10.44 -1.35 -3.76
C LYS A 86 -11.28 -1.98 -2.65
N ALA A 87 -11.02 -1.63 -1.39
CA ALA A 87 -11.84 -2.10 -0.27
C ALA A 87 -13.31 -1.66 -0.45
N ARG A 88 -13.54 -0.39 -0.83
CA ARG A 88 -14.88 0.15 -1.09
C ARG A 88 -15.58 -0.53 -2.27
N GLU A 89 -14.84 -0.87 -3.32
CA GLU A 89 -15.38 -1.64 -4.45
C GLU A 89 -15.88 -3.02 -3.99
N ILE A 90 -15.09 -3.74 -3.18
CA ILE A 90 -15.47 -5.06 -2.64
C ILE A 90 -16.73 -4.94 -1.79
N ILE A 91 -16.79 -3.93 -0.91
CA ILE A 91 -17.95 -3.67 -0.05
C ILE A 91 -19.19 -3.31 -0.89
N GLY A 92 -19.03 -2.46 -1.91
CA GLY A 92 -20.10 -1.96 -2.76
C GLY A 92 -20.69 -3.02 -3.72
N ARG A 93 -19.97 -4.10 -4.00
CA ARG A 93 -20.45 -5.21 -4.84
C ARG A 93 -21.63 -5.98 -4.22
N HIS A 94 -21.81 -5.88 -2.91
CA HIS A 94 -22.81 -6.62 -2.13
C HIS A 94 -23.90 -5.71 -1.56
N LYS A 95 -24.05 -4.53 -2.13
CA LYS A 95 -25.08 -3.55 -1.76
C LYS A 95 -26.31 -3.75 -2.64
#